data_AF-A0A5M3MI42-F1
#
_entry.id   AF-A0A5M3MI42-F1
#
_cell.length_a   1.000
_cell.length_b   1.000
_cell.length_c   1.000
_cell.angle_alpha   90.00
_cell.angle_beta   90.00
_cell.angle_gamma   90.00
#
_symmetry.space_group_name_H-M   'P 1'
#
loop_
_entity.id
_entity.type
_entity.pdbx_description
1 polymer ?
#
loop_
_entity_poly.entity_id
_entity_poly.type
_entity_poly.pdbx_seq_one_letter_code
_entity_poly.pdbx_strand_id
1 'polypeptide(L)'
;MASIVTIDDRDASIRYSGSWITSGTYPEYKNTTSASTQIGDTATFAFTGTWVSVYGTTGWTSTNGVPTTQYTVDGGSPVSFTAPNVTGFPLYHYQMFASDALNDTTHTLVIKNTSPSCPCNTWFDFIEYIPSQSNCMAVVSFV
;
A
#
# COMPACT_ATOMS: atom_id res chain seq x y z
N MET A 1 -21.10 10.01 -5.76
CA MET A 1 -20.34 9.75 -4.52
C MET A 1 -19.06 9.07 -4.94
N ALA A 2 -17.91 9.58 -4.49
CA ALA A 2 -16.65 8.90 -4.74
C ALA A 2 -16.61 7.61 -3.91
N SER A 3 -16.32 6.48 -4.55
CA SER A 3 -16.25 5.15 -3.91
C SER A 3 -14.80 4.71 -3.79
N ILE A 4 -14.42 4.17 -2.64
CA ILE A 4 -13.09 3.57 -2.46
C ILE A 4 -13.02 2.25 -3.24
N VAL A 5 -11.90 2.04 -3.92
CA VAL A 5 -11.54 0.79 -4.58
C VAL A 5 -10.36 0.17 -3.87
N THR A 6 -10.48 -1.11 -3.53
CA THR A 6 -9.43 -1.91 -2.89
C THR A 6 -8.69 -2.74 -3.93
N ILE A 7 -7.36 -2.66 -3.94
CA ILE A 7 -6.44 -3.36 -4.83
C ILE A 7 -5.56 -4.28 -3.98
N ASP A 8 -5.66 -5.57 -4.26
CA ASP A 8 -4.92 -6.63 -3.58
C ASP A 8 -3.40 -6.54 -3.82
N ASP A 9 -2.56 -6.99 -2.88
CA ASP A 9 -1.10 -7.05 -3.07
C ASP A 9 -0.68 -7.92 -4.28
N ARG A 10 -1.55 -8.82 -4.76
CA ARG A 10 -1.30 -9.66 -5.95
C ARG A 10 -1.86 -9.09 -7.25
N ASP A 11 -2.45 -7.91 -7.22
CA ASP A 11 -2.99 -7.31 -8.43
C ASP A 11 -1.88 -6.97 -9.43
N ALA A 12 -2.11 -7.27 -10.71
CA ALA A 12 -1.13 -7.10 -11.78
C ALA A 12 -0.79 -5.63 -12.08
N SER A 13 -1.57 -4.68 -11.55
CA SER A 13 -1.27 -3.25 -11.58
C SER A 13 -0.10 -2.86 -10.68
N ILE A 14 0.25 -3.69 -9.68
CA ILE A 14 1.37 -3.45 -8.77
C ILE A 14 2.66 -4.01 -9.37
N ARG A 15 3.70 -3.17 -9.42
CA ARG A 15 5.02 -3.53 -9.93
C ARG A 15 6.03 -3.63 -8.81
N TYR A 16 6.46 -4.84 -8.52
CA TYR A 16 7.48 -5.13 -7.53
C TYR A 16 8.89 -5.09 -8.14
N SER A 17 9.84 -4.54 -7.40
CA SER A 17 11.27 -4.54 -7.71
C SER A 17 12.05 -4.96 -6.48
N GLY A 18 13.02 -5.85 -6.68
CA GLY A 18 13.85 -6.41 -5.62
C GLY A 18 13.32 -7.73 -5.06
N SER A 19 13.59 -8.00 -3.78
CA SER A 19 13.38 -9.32 -3.18
C SER A 19 12.11 -9.39 -2.32
N TRP A 20 10.97 -9.53 -3.02
CA TRP A 20 9.66 -9.71 -2.40
C TRP A 20 9.29 -11.18 -2.26
N ILE A 21 8.76 -11.53 -1.10
CA ILE A 21 8.23 -12.85 -0.78
C ILE A 21 6.72 -12.77 -0.58
N THR A 22 6.01 -13.78 -1.07
CA THR A 22 4.56 -13.90 -0.93
C THR A 22 4.20 -14.79 0.26
N SER A 23 3.22 -14.36 1.05
CA SER A 23 2.62 -15.15 2.14
C SER A 23 1.11 -14.93 2.15
N GLY A 24 0.44 -15.18 3.26
CA GLY A 24 -1.00 -15.06 3.36
C GLY A 24 -1.59 -15.87 4.49
N THR A 25 -2.39 -15.24 5.34
CA THR A 25 -3.24 -15.91 6.33
C THR A 25 -4.52 -15.12 6.55
N TYR A 26 -5.57 -15.80 6.98
CA TYR A 26 -6.72 -15.11 7.54
C TYR A 26 -6.30 -14.28 8.77
N PRO A 27 -6.80 -13.03 8.93
CA PRO A 27 -7.82 -12.33 8.15
C PRO A 27 -7.28 -11.30 7.13
N GLU A 28 -6.10 -11.48 6.54
CA GLU A 28 -5.54 -10.59 5.50
C GLU A 28 -6.50 -10.45 4.31
N TYR A 29 -6.42 -9.34 3.56
CA TYR A 29 -7.28 -9.17 2.40
C TYR A 29 -6.97 -10.27 1.38
N LYS A 30 -8.03 -10.98 0.96
CA LYS A 30 -7.95 -12.24 0.20
C LYS A 30 -6.98 -13.30 0.76
N ASN A 31 -6.63 -13.19 2.04
CA ASN A 31 -5.63 -14.00 2.73
C ASN A 31 -4.27 -14.00 2.02
N THR A 32 -3.84 -12.85 1.47
CA THR A 32 -2.53 -12.70 0.81
C THR A 32 -1.74 -11.53 1.37
N THR A 33 -0.41 -11.68 1.38
CA THR A 33 0.51 -10.59 1.70
C THR A 33 1.80 -10.71 0.91
N SER A 34 2.51 -9.59 0.77
CA SER A 34 3.83 -9.50 0.16
C SER A 34 4.78 -8.75 1.11
N ALA A 35 5.91 -9.37 1.46
CA ALA A 35 6.95 -8.72 2.27
C ALA A 35 8.25 -8.57 1.49
N SER A 36 8.93 -7.45 1.70
CA SER A 36 10.30 -7.24 1.21
C SER A 36 11.31 -7.79 2.21
N THR A 37 12.44 -8.27 1.71
CA THR A 37 13.55 -8.78 2.52
C THR A 37 14.81 -7.92 2.47
N GLN A 38 14.84 -6.88 1.62
CA GLN A 38 16.02 -6.03 1.42
C GLN A 38 15.69 -4.54 1.44
N ILE A 39 16.58 -3.74 2.04
CA ILE A 39 16.50 -2.28 1.98
C ILE A 39 16.53 -1.84 0.52
N GLY A 40 15.60 -0.96 0.16
CA GLY A 40 15.56 -0.37 -1.18
C GLY A 40 14.68 -1.12 -2.17
N ASP A 41 14.15 -2.30 -1.82
CA ASP A 41 13.06 -2.92 -2.56
C ASP A 41 11.86 -1.97 -2.65
N THR A 42 11.16 -2.00 -3.79
CA THR A 42 10.00 -1.15 -4.02
C THR A 42 8.80 -1.90 -4.58
N ALA A 43 7.60 -1.43 -4.25
CA ALA A 43 6.36 -1.75 -4.93
C ALA A 43 5.75 -0.44 -5.46
N THR A 44 5.39 -0.42 -6.75
CA THR A 44 4.89 0.77 -7.42
C THR A 44 3.49 0.54 -7.94
N PHE A 45 2.60 1.50 -7.70
CA PHE A 45 1.21 1.48 -8.15
C PHE A 45 0.85 2.80 -8.83
N ALA A 46 0.42 2.71 -10.08
CA ALA A 46 -0.09 3.87 -10.83
C ALA A 46 -1.62 3.87 -10.79
N PHE A 47 -2.21 5.02 -10.47
CA PHE A 47 -3.65 5.18 -10.38
C PHE A 47 -4.08 6.55 -10.91
N THR A 48 -5.34 6.68 -11.32
CA THR A 48 -5.94 7.98 -11.65
C THR A 48 -7.02 8.24 -10.62
N GLY A 49 -6.86 9.30 -9.83
CA GLY A 49 -7.73 9.52 -8.68
C GLY A 49 -7.27 10.63 -7.74
N THR A 50 -7.93 10.75 -6.59
CA THR A 50 -7.78 11.90 -5.68
C THR A 50 -7.25 11.52 -4.30
N TRP A 51 -7.01 10.24 -4.02
CA TRP A 51 -6.54 9.76 -2.72
C TRP A 51 -6.02 8.33 -2.81
N VAL A 52 -5.02 7.98 -2.01
CA VAL A 52 -4.50 6.62 -1.88
C VAL A 52 -4.04 6.31 -0.45
N SER A 53 -4.18 5.06 -0.03
CA SER A 53 -3.77 4.54 1.28
C SER A 53 -3.22 3.11 1.15
N VAL A 54 -2.29 2.77 2.04
CA VAL A 54 -1.61 1.47 2.06
C VAL A 54 -1.85 0.78 3.38
N TYR A 55 -2.24 -0.48 3.30
CA TYR A 55 -2.53 -1.33 4.44
C TYR A 55 -1.66 -2.57 4.42
N GLY A 56 -1.41 -3.11 5.62
CA GLY A 56 -0.60 -4.31 5.75
C GLY A 56 -0.75 -5.01 7.10
N THR A 57 -0.01 -6.10 7.24
CA THR A 57 0.14 -6.83 8.49
C THR A 57 1.45 -6.45 9.17
N THR A 58 1.36 -6.12 10.45
CA THR A 58 2.52 -5.86 11.31
C THR A 58 2.30 -6.49 12.67
N GLY A 59 3.34 -6.82 13.43
CA GLY A 59 3.18 -7.45 14.73
C GLY A 59 4.39 -8.25 15.15
N TRP A 60 4.39 -8.75 16.39
CA TRP A 60 5.57 -9.39 17.01
C TRP A 60 6.83 -8.51 16.96
N THR A 61 6.66 -7.20 16.85
CA THR A 61 7.76 -6.27 16.60
C THR A 61 8.65 -6.09 17.83
N SER A 62 8.16 -6.38 19.03
CA SER A 62 8.98 -6.44 20.24
C SER A 62 9.98 -7.61 20.25
N THR A 63 9.73 -8.66 19.45
CA THR A 63 10.60 -9.85 19.36
C THR A 63 11.42 -9.87 18.08
N ASN A 64 10.82 -9.49 16.95
CA ASN A 64 11.43 -9.58 15.63
C ASN A 64 12.12 -8.28 15.18
N GLY A 65 11.88 -7.19 15.90
CA GLY A 65 12.29 -5.83 15.53
C GLY A 65 11.14 -5.02 14.92
N VAL A 66 11.34 -3.71 14.80
CA VAL A 66 10.32 -2.79 14.31
C VAL A 66 10.63 -2.42 12.86
N PRO A 67 9.85 -2.91 11.88
CA PRO A 67 10.09 -2.56 10.49
C PRO A 67 9.68 -1.11 10.19
N THR A 68 10.38 -0.53 9.22
CA THR A 68 10.15 0.79 8.66
C THR A 68 9.95 0.74 7.15
N THR A 69 8.97 1.48 6.66
CA THR A 69 8.72 1.67 5.22
C THR A 69 8.63 3.16 4.91
N GLN A 70 8.74 3.49 3.63
CA GLN A 70 8.65 4.87 3.16
C GLN A 70 7.74 4.93 1.94
N TYR A 71 6.92 5.97 1.87
CA TYR A 71 5.93 6.18 0.82
C TYR A 71 6.17 7.50 0.11
N THR A 72 6.12 7.50 -1.21
CA THR A 72 6.11 8.72 -2.02
C THR A 72 4.97 8.68 -3.03
N VAL A 73 4.33 9.82 -3.25
CA VAL A 73 3.37 10.03 -4.34
C VAL A 73 4.00 11.03 -5.31
N ASP A 74 4.06 10.67 -6.60
CA ASP A 74 4.61 11.48 -7.70
C ASP A 74 6.06 11.96 -7.49
N GLY A 75 6.85 11.18 -6.75
CA GLY A 75 8.23 11.57 -6.41
C GLY A 75 8.32 12.75 -5.44
N GLY A 76 7.22 13.11 -4.76
CA GLY A 76 7.18 14.11 -3.72
C GLY A 76 7.95 13.72 -2.45
N SER A 77 7.83 14.55 -1.41
CA SER A 77 8.49 14.34 -0.13
C SER A 77 8.11 12.99 0.48
N PRO A 78 9.09 12.14 0.87
CA PRO A 78 8.78 10.83 1.42
C PRO A 78 8.16 10.90 2.82
N VAL A 79 7.13 10.08 3.05
CA VAL A 79 6.52 9.86 4.36
C VAL A 79 7.00 8.53 4.91
N SER A 80 7.67 8.56 6.05
CA SER A 80 8.15 7.34 6.71
C SER A 80 7.09 6.77 7.65
N PHE A 81 6.94 5.45 7.62
CA PHE A 81 6.17 4.67 8.56
C PHE A 81 7.10 3.81 9.40
N THR A 82 6.86 3.80 10.71
CA THR A 82 7.51 2.88 11.64
C THR A 82 6.39 2.07 12.28
N ALA A 83 6.46 0.75 12.18
CA ALA A 83 5.47 -0.13 12.79
C ALA A 83 5.35 0.12 14.30
N PRO A 84 4.16 -0.06 14.90
CA PRO A 84 4.02 0.03 16.34
C PRO A 84 4.82 -1.08 17.02
N ASN A 85 5.46 -0.76 18.15
CA ASN A 85 6.15 -1.75 18.97
C ASN A 85 5.10 -2.48 19.83
N VAL A 86 4.69 -3.65 19.38
CA VAL A 86 3.63 -4.45 20.02
C VAL A 86 4.12 -5.85 20.35
N THR A 87 3.64 -6.35 21.48
CA THR A 87 3.89 -7.71 21.96
C THR A 87 2.66 -8.57 21.72
N GLY A 88 2.86 -9.76 21.16
CA GLY A 88 1.89 -10.84 21.35
C GLY A 88 1.00 -11.21 20.17
N PHE A 89 0.73 -10.34 19.18
CA PHE A 89 -0.18 -10.68 18.08
C PHE A 89 0.08 -9.85 16.80
N PRO A 90 -0.27 -10.39 15.61
CA PRO A 90 -0.36 -9.63 14.38
C PRO A 90 -1.53 -8.63 14.42
N LEU A 91 -1.28 -7.44 13.88
CA LEU A 91 -2.21 -6.38 13.55
C LEU A 91 -2.45 -6.43 12.03
N TYR A 92 -3.63 -6.89 11.66
CA TYR A 92 -4.06 -6.99 10.26
C TYR A 92 -4.73 -5.70 9.81
N HIS A 93 -4.74 -5.46 8.49
CA HIS A 93 -5.36 -4.28 7.86
C HIS A 93 -4.90 -2.97 8.53
N TYR A 94 -3.65 -2.94 8.98
CA TYR A 94 -3.10 -1.79 9.66
C TYR A 94 -2.75 -0.72 8.64
N GLN A 95 -3.31 0.47 8.79
CA GLN A 95 -3.03 1.58 7.89
C GLN A 95 -1.60 2.09 8.11
N MET A 96 -0.77 1.95 7.09
CA MET A 96 0.65 2.33 7.16
C MET A 96 0.90 3.69 6.51
N PHE A 97 0.03 4.09 5.58
CA PHE A 97 0.11 5.36 4.88
C PHE A 97 -1.27 5.77 4.39
N ALA A 98 -1.54 7.07 4.39
CA ALA A 98 -2.55 7.69 3.54
C ALA A 98 -2.01 9.01 3.01
N SER A 99 -2.36 9.32 1.76
CA SER A 99 -2.11 10.64 1.20
C SER A 99 -3.09 11.67 1.77
N ASP A 100 -2.70 12.94 1.70
CA ASP A 100 -3.65 14.04 1.68
C ASP A 100 -4.52 13.98 0.41
N ALA A 101 -5.45 14.93 0.27
CA ALA A 101 -6.20 15.08 -0.97
C ALA A 101 -5.27 15.40 -2.14
N LEU A 102 -5.38 14.63 -3.21
CA LEU A 102 -4.64 14.79 -4.46
C LEU A 102 -5.55 15.45 -5.53
N ASN A 103 -4.92 16.08 -6.52
CA ASN A 103 -5.63 16.55 -7.71
C ASN A 103 -6.19 15.35 -8.49
N ASP A 104 -7.29 15.50 -9.22
CA ASP A 104 -7.86 14.38 -9.98
C ASP A 104 -7.07 14.11 -11.27
N THR A 105 -5.91 13.45 -11.14
CA THR A 105 -4.97 13.18 -12.23
C THR A 105 -4.35 11.78 -12.09
N THR A 106 -3.44 11.42 -12.99
CA THR A 106 -2.67 10.19 -12.84
C THR A 106 -1.52 10.41 -11.87
N HIS A 107 -1.45 9.53 -10.86
CA HIS A 107 -0.48 9.51 -9.80
C HIS A 107 0.32 8.22 -9.79
N THR A 108 1.52 8.28 -9.22
CA THR A 108 2.36 7.11 -8.95
C THR A 108 2.70 7.03 -7.47
N LEU A 109 2.19 6.01 -6.79
CA LEU A 109 2.59 5.64 -5.44
C LEU A 109 3.81 4.71 -5.51
N VAL A 110 4.84 5.01 -4.72
CA VAL A 110 5.98 4.12 -4.48
C VAL A 110 6.04 3.76 -3.01
N ILE A 111 5.98 2.48 -2.71
CA ILE A 111 6.24 1.88 -1.40
C ILE A 111 7.68 1.40 -1.42
N LYS A 112 8.49 1.84 -0.45
CA LYS A 112 9.91 1.49 -0.33
C LYS A 112 10.19 0.85 1.02
N ASN A 113 10.86 -0.29 1.01
CA ASN A 113 11.39 -0.87 2.24
C ASN A 113 12.63 -0.08 2.71
N THR A 114 12.60 0.39 3.95
CA THR A 114 13.72 1.06 4.60
C THR A 114 14.20 0.31 5.85
N SER A 115 13.54 -0.81 6.18
CA SER A 115 13.91 -1.66 7.31
C SER A 115 15.27 -2.30 7.06
N PRO A 116 16.21 -2.24 8.00
CA PRO A 116 17.45 -3.00 7.91
C PRO A 116 17.19 -4.50 7.81
N SER A 117 18.16 -5.28 7.33
CA SER A 117 18.05 -6.73 7.31
C SER A 117 17.87 -7.25 8.75
N CYS A 118 16.65 -7.66 9.09
CA CYS A 118 16.22 -8.16 10.38
C CYS A 118 15.08 -9.18 10.15
N PRO A 119 14.70 -9.98 11.15
CA PRO A 119 13.47 -10.75 11.09
C PRO A 119 12.19 -9.89 11.13
N CYS A 120 12.33 -8.55 11.19
CA CYS A 120 11.25 -7.60 11.18
C CYS A 120 10.77 -7.27 9.76
N ASN A 121 9.74 -8.00 9.32
CA ASN A 121 9.08 -7.73 8.06
C ASN A 121 7.77 -6.98 8.29
N THR A 122 7.59 -5.88 7.56
CA THR A 122 6.25 -5.36 7.27
C THR A 122 5.68 -6.13 6.09
N TRP A 123 4.46 -6.61 6.22
CA TRP A 123 3.74 -7.31 5.16
C TRP A 123 2.76 -6.36 4.50
N PHE A 124 2.95 -6.08 3.23
CA PHE A 124 2.00 -5.31 2.42
C PHE A 124 0.81 -6.22 2.05
N ASP A 125 -0.41 -5.74 2.26
CA ASP A 125 -1.67 -6.52 2.10
C ASP A 125 -2.54 -5.95 0.98
N PHE A 126 -2.89 -4.66 1.03
CA PHE A 126 -3.68 -4.02 -0.03
C PHE A 126 -3.52 -2.51 -0.08
N ILE A 127 -3.92 -1.93 -1.20
CA ILE A 127 -4.04 -0.50 -1.44
C ILE A 127 -5.52 -0.15 -1.52
N GLU A 128 -5.89 0.99 -0.94
CA GLU A 128 -7.17 1.63 -1.24
C GLU A 128 -6.92 2.95 -1.95
N TYR A 129 -7.77 3.28 -2.91
CA TYR A 129 -7.71 4.58 -3.57
C TYR A 129 -9.10 5.04 -4.00
N ILE A 130 -9.24 6.35 -4.19
CA ILE A 130 -10.45 6.95 -4.75
C ILE A 130 -10.18 7.22 -6.23
N PRO A 131 -10.81 6.48 -7.18
CA PRO A 131 -10.60 6.68 -8.60
C PRO A 131 -11.26 7.97 -9.09
N SER A 132 -10.71 8.54 -10.16
CA SER A 132 -11.33 9.62 -10.91
C SER A 132 -12.75 9.24 -11.30
N GLN A 133 -13.69 10.16 -11.12
CA GLN A 133 -15.04 9.94 -11.63
C GLN A 133 -14.95 10.01 -13.17
N SER A 134 -15.26 8.90 -13.84
CA SER A 134 -15.51 8.99 -15.28
C SER A 134 -16.74 9.87 -15.47
N ASN A 135 -16.57 11.08 -16.00
CA ASN A 135 -17.68 11.82 -16.56
C ASN A 135 -18.20 10.99 -17.74
N CYS A 136 -19.15 10.10 -17.46
CA CYS A 136 -20.02 9.56 -18.49
C CYS A 136 -20.85 10.75 -18.98
N MET A 137 -20.32 11.51 -19.95
CA MET A 137 -21.11 12.45 -20.70
C MET A 137 -22.14 11.61 -21.43
N ALA A 138 -23.33 11.48 -20.84
CA ALA A 138 -24.49 10.99 -21.54
C ALA A 138 -24.65 11.89 -22.77
N VAL A 139 -24.32 11.37 -23.94
CA VAL A 139 -24.69 11.99 -25.21
C VAL A 139 -26.21 11.91 -25.24
N VAL A 140 -26.88 12.95 -24.74
CA VAL A 140 -28.32 13.12 -24.93
C VAL A 140 -28.50 13.41 -26.41
N SER A 141 -28.64 12.36 -27.21
CA SER A 141 -29.05 12.47 -28.60
C SER A 141 -30.55 12.79 -28.56
N PHE A 142 -30.89 14.05 -28.80
CA PHE A 142 -32.26 14.43 -29.13
C PHE A 142 -32.52 14.01 -30.58
N VAL A 143 -33.45 13.07 -30.76
CA VAL A 143 -34.20 12.88 -32.02
C VAL A 143 -35.69 12.93 -31.70
#